data_AF-A0A7G9ZBU7-F1
#
_entry.id   AF-A0A7G9ZBU7-F1
#
_cell.length_a   1.000
_cell.length_b   1.000
_cell.length_c   1.000
_cell.angle_alpha   90.00
_cell.angle_beta   90.00
_cell.angle_gamma   90.00
#
_symmetry.space_group_name_H-M   'P 1'
#
loop_
_entity.id
_entity.type
_entity.pdbx_description
1 polymer ?
#
loop_
_entity_poly.entity_id
_entity_poly.type
_entity_poly.pdbx_seq_one_letter_code
_entity_poly.pdbx_strand_id
1 'polypeptide(L)'
;MIESSPWSLGPYFAALKERPICDDMLRVLKTGKTANWGPKKDEKEWAVAMEEDEFPEGFDVHRPSNVLHDWDFSDVKLLLENSYRNLNPGGRIMIPDAHINAAKNGPLPVAEYSVLLMFASEGKRYSISEMKYVPTVANRSIIIGEK
;
A
#
# COMPACT_ATOMS: atom_id res chain seq x y z
N MET A 1 11.16 -6.34 28.20
CA MET A 1 9.88 -6.24 28.93
C MET A 1 9.94 -7.19 30.12
N ILE A 2 9.38 -6.82 31.26
CA ILE A 2 9.40 -7.65 32.48
C ILE A 2 8.21 -8.61 32.42
N GLU A 3 8.46 -9.92 32.43
CA GLU A 3 7.44 -10.98 32.32
C GLU A 3 6.32 -10.88 33.37
N SER A 4 6.66 -10.43 34.57
CA SER A 4 5.71 -10.27 35.69
C SER A 4 4.89 -8.98 35.65
N SER A 5 5.07 -8.11 34.65
CA SER A 5 4.27 -6.89 34.53
C SER A 5 2.83 -7.22 34.12
N PRO A 6 1.81 -6.63 34.76
CA PRO A 6 0.41 -6.74 34.29
C PRO A 6 0.19 -6.11 32.91
N TRP A 7 1.16 -5.31 32.42
CA TRP A 7 1.17 -4.72 31.09
C TRP A 7 2.11 -5.46 30.12
N SER A 8 2.56 -6.66 30.48
CA SER A 8 3.43 -7.45 29.62
C SER A 8 2.71 -7.83 28.34
N LEU A 9 3.20 -7.30 27.21
CA LEU A 9 2.77 -7.73 25.88
C LEU A 9 3.49 -9.01 25.42
N GLY A 10 4.22 -9.70 26.31
CA GLY A 10 4.97 -10.92 26.02
C GLY A 10 4.12 -12.00 25.32
N PRO A 11 2.95 -12.39 25.86
CA PRO A 11 2.06 -13.36 25.22
C PRO A 11 1.54 -12.90 23.84
N TYR A 12 1.27 -11.59 23.69
CA TYR A 12 0.83 -11.02 22.42
C TYR A 12 1.91 -11.17 21.33
N PHE A 13 3.16 -10.81 21.62
CA PHE A 13 4.27 -10.98 20.68
C PHE A 13 4.65 -12.45 20.45
N ALA A 14 4.55 -13.31 21.47
CA ALA A 14 4.80 -14.74 21.33
C ALA A 14 3.87 -15.38 20.30
N ALA A 15 2.59 -14.97 20.26
CA ALA A 15 1.63 -15.43 19.25
C ALA A 15 1.93 -14.92 17.83
N LEU A 16 2.81 -13.92 17.68
CA LEU A 16 3.23 -13.40 16.38
C LEU A 16 4.55 -14.00 15.91
N LYS A 17 5.34 -14.62 16.80
CA LYS A 17 6.73 -15.03 16.56
C LYS A 17 6.92 -15.93 15.34
N GLU A 18 5.95 -16.79 15.05
CA GLU A 18 6.00 -17.75 13.93
C GLU A 18 5.32 -17.22 12.67
N ARG A 19 4.82 -15.98 12.70
CA ARG A 19 4.23 -15.39 11.50
C ARG A 19 5.34 -15.05 10.50
N PRO A 20 5.13 -15.32 9.19
CA PRO A 20 6.11 -15.00 8.15
C PRO A 20 6.64 -13.55 8.20
N ILE A 21 5.78 -12.60 8.62
CA ILE A 21 6.15 -11.19 8.81
C ILE A 21 7.31 -10.96 9.78
N CYS A 22 7.45 -11.79 10.81
CA CYS A 22 8.55 -11.67 11.77
C CYS A 22 9.89 -12.10 11.14
N ASP A 23 9.86 -13.10 10.26
CA ASP A 23 11.03 -13.54 9.51
C ASP A 23 11.44 -12.51 8.44
N ASP A 24 10.47 -11.89 7.78
CA ASP A 24 10.74 -10.82 6.80
C ASP A 24 11.32 -9.58 7.49
N MET A 25 10.76 -9.17 8.62
CA MET A 25 11.33 -8.07 9.42
C MET A 25 12.74 -8.39 9.92
N LEU A 26 13.00 -9.63 10.33
CA LEU A 26 14.35 -10.08 10.66
C LEU A 26 15.29 -10.03 9.45
N ARG A 27 14.80 -10.35 8.26
CA ARG A 27 15.56 -10.24 7.00
C ARG A 27 15.90 -8.78 6.72
N VAL A 28 14.95 -7.85 6.82
CA VAL A 28 15.18 -6.41 6.65
C VAL A 28 16.30 -5.93 7.57
N LEU A 29 16.21 -6.26 8.85
CA LEU A 29 17.23 -5.87 9.84
C LEU A 29 18.62 -6.44 9.52
N LYS A 30 18.70 -7.64 8.92
CA LYS A 30 19.96 -8.28 8.57
C LYS A 30 20.56 -7.76 7.27
N THR A 31 19.74 -7.38 6.30
CA THR A 31 20.18 -7.07 4.93
C THR A 31 20.16 -5.58 4.61
N GLY A 32 19.41 -4.78 5.40
CA GLY A 32 19.12 -3.39 5.10
C GLY A 32 18.22 -3.19 3.87
N LYS A 33 17.67 -4.28 3.31
CA LYS A 33 16.75 -4.23 2.17
C LYS A 33 15.32 -4.32 2.67
N THR A 34 14.42 -3.54 2.11
CA THR A 34 12.97 -3.57 2.41
C THR A 34 12.41 -4.99 2.24
N ALA A 35 11.42 -5.32 3.06
CA ALA A 35 10.67 -6.54 2.86
C ALA A 35 9.76 -6.26 1.67
N ASN A 36 10.09 -6.82 0.51
CA ASN A 36 9.11 -6.85 -0.56
C ASN A 36 8.00 -7.79 -0.11
N TRP A 37 6.80 -7.23 0.11
CA TRP A 37 5.51 -7.94 0.06
C TRP A 37 5.21 -8.50 -1.34
N GLY A 38 6.27 -8.70 -2.11
CA GLY A 38 6.29 -9.19 -3.45
C GLY A 38 6.09 -10.70 -3.47
N PRO A 39 6.03 -11.22 -4.68
CA PRO A 39 5.38 -12.49 -4.92
C PRO A 39 6.31 -13.65 -4.58
N LYS A 40 5.80 -14.89 -4.70
CA LYS A 40 6.55 -16.07 -4.31
C LYS A 40 7.86 -16.19 -5.10
N LYS A 41 8.79 -17.03 -4.61
CA LYS A 41 10.13 -17.21 -5.18
C LYS A 41 10.18 -17.49 -6.69
N ASP A 42 9.08 -17.97 -7.25
CA ASP A 42 8.84 -18.40 -8.63
C ASP A 42 7.93 -17.46 -9.43
N GLU A 43 7.48 -16.36 -8.85
CA GLU A 43 6.63 -15.35 -9.47
C GLU A 43 7.47 -14.10 -9.80
N LYS A 44 7.15 -13.41 -10.91
CA LYS A 44 7.83 -12.15 -11.30
C LYS A 44 7.65 -11.13 -10.19
N GLU A 45 8.69 -10.36 -9.85
CA GLU A 45 8.57 -9.25 -8.91
C GLU A 45 7.32 -8.42 -9.23
N TRP A 46 6.54 -8.08 -8.20
CA TRP A 46 5.19 -7.52 -8.39
C TRP A 46 5.20 -6.30 -9.31
N ALA A 47 6.20 -5.43 -9.19
CA ALA A 47 6.34 -4.25 -10.03
C ALA A 47 6.46 -4.64 -11.52
N VAL A 48 7.27 -5.66 -11.81
CA VAL A 48 7.44 -6.22 -13.16
C VAL A 48 6.17 -6.90 -13.67
N ALA A 49 5.40 -7.57 -12.80
CA ALA A 49 4.11 -8.12 -13.21
C ALA A 49 3.07 -7.03 -13.54
N MET A 50 3.14 -5.89 -12.84
CA MET A 50 2.24 -4.75 -13.06
C MET A 50 2.65 -3.87 -14.24
N GLU A 51 3.87 -4.01 -14.77
CA GLU A 51 4.32 -3.41 -16.03
C GLU A 51 3.62 -4.00 -17.26
N GLU A 52 3.12 -5.24 -17.17
CA GLU A 52 2.54 -5.93 -18.32
C GLU A 52 1.14 -5.40 -18.65
N ASP A 53 0.84 -5.29 -19.95
CA ASP A 53 -0.45 -4.81 -20.45
C ASP A 53 -1.59 -5.81 -20.22
N GLU A 54 -1.30 -7.03 -19.75
CA GLU A 54 -2.26 -8.12 -19.51
C GLU A 54 -3.11 -7.92 -18.24
N PHE A 55 -3.68 -6.73 -18.06
CA PHE A 55 -4.76 -6.58 -17.09
C PHE A 55 -6.04 -7.22 -17.64
N PRO A 56 -6.85 -7.85 -16.77
CA PRO A 56 -8.10 -8.45 -17.22
C PRO A 56 -9.08 -7.36 -17.69
N GLU A 57 -9.59 -7.50 -18.90
CA GLU A 57 -10.56 -6.58 -19.52
C GLU A 57 -12.00 -6.85 -19.06
N GLY A 58 -12.92 -5.91 -19.33
CA GLY A 58 -14.36 -6.09 -19.11
C GLY A 58 -14.86 -5.61 -17.73
N PHE A 59 -14.00 -4.96 -16.94
CA PHE A 59 -14.33 -4.46 -15.61
C PHE A 59 -14.66 -2.97 -15.62
N ASP A 60 -15.63 -2.57 -14.78
CA ASP A 60 -15.99 -1.16 -14.58
C ASP A 60 -15.26 -0.53 -13.38
N VAL A 61 -14.72 -1.36 -12.48
CA VAL A 61 -14.04 -0.89 -11.26
C VAL A 61 -12.80 -1.74 -10.96
N HIS A 62 -11.66 -1.08 -10.79
CA HIS A 62 -10.46 -1.66 -10.18
C HIS A 62 -10.27 -1.10 -8.77
N ARG A 63 -9.90 -1.95 -7.80
CA ARG A 63 -9.87 -1.58 -6.38
C ARG A 63 -8.57 -2.02 -5.67
N PRO A 64 -7.45 -1.30 -5.86
CA PRO A 64 -6.20 -1.59 -5.15
C PRO A 64 -6.32 -1.17 -3.67
N SER A 65 -6.67 -2.13 -2.81
CA SER A 65 -6.99 -1.87 -1.40
C SER A 65 -5.80 -2.10 -0.49
N ASN A 66 -5.29 -1.04 0.14
CA ASN A 66 -4.05 -1.07 0.95
C ASN A 66 -2.86 -1.67 0.16
N VAL A 67 -2.77 -1.35 -1.13
CA VAL A 67 -1.68 -1.82 -2.00
C VAL A 67 -0.73 -0.67 -2.31
N LEU A 68 -1.28 0.47 -2.72
CA LEU A 68 -0.48 1.56 -3.31
C LEU A 68 0.57 2.10 -2.33
N HIS A 69 0.28 2.10 -1.03
CA HIS A 69 1.17 2.66 -0.01
C HIS A 69 2.44 1.86 0.28
N ASP A 70 2.59 0.66 -0.32
CA ASP A 70 3.79 -0.17 -0.18
C ASP A 70 4.87 0.15 -1.21
N TRP A 71 4.50 0.86 -2.29
CA TRP A 71 5.34 1.06 -3.45
C TRP A 71 5.74 2.51 -3.62
N ASP A 72 6.82 2.73 -4.36
CA ASP A 72 7.25 4.07 -4.73
C ASP A 72 6.20 4.76 -5.64
N PHE A 73 6.37 6.05 -5.87
CA PHE A 73 5.36 6.78 -6.64
C PHE A 73 5.40 6.48 -8.14
N SER A 74 6.53 6.00 -8.67
CA SER A 74 6.68 5.57 -10.07
C SER A 74 5.80 4.36 -10.34
N ASP A 75 5.91 3.35 -9.49
CA ASP A 75 5.18 2.09 -9.57
C ASP A 75 3.68 2.32 -9.36
N VAL A 76 3.32 3.18 -8.42
CA VAL A 76 1.91 3.57 -8.20
C VAL A 76 1.33 4.21 -9.46
N LYS A 77 2.07 5.07 -10.16
CA LYS A 77 1.58 5.68 -11.40
C LYS A 77 1.39 4.65 -12.49
N LEU A 78 2.40 3.82 -12.73
CA LEU A 78 2.35 2.77 -13.74
C LEU A 78 1.15 1.85 -13.51
N LEU A 79 0.94 1.41 -12.27
CA LEU A 79 -0.21 0.58 -11.91
C LEU A 79 -1.55 1.29 -12.18
N LEU A 80 -1.67 2.56 -11.81
CA LEU A 80 -2.88 3.34 -12.04
C LEU A 80 -3.14 3.57 -13.53
N GLU A 81 -2.11 3.79 -14.33
CA GLU A 81 -2.20 3.92 -15.79
C GLU A 81 -2.65 2.62 -16.44
N ASN A 82 -2.00 1.50 -16.10
CA ASN A 82 -2.33 0.18 -16.64
C ASN A 82 -3.75 -0.25 -16.24
N SER A 83 -4.10 -0.01 -14.98
CA SER A 83 -5.45 -0.20 -14.46
C SER A 83 -6.47 0.66 -15.24
N TYR A 84 -6.19 1.93 -15.48
CA TYR A 84 -7.13 2.83 -16.16
C TYR A 84 -7.32 2.47 -17.63
N ARG A 85 -6.25 2.06 -18.33
CA ARG A 85 -6.30 1.64 -19.74
C ARG A 85 -7.18 0.41 -19.98
N ASN A 86 -7.28 -0.48 -19.00
CA ASN A 86 -8.00 -1.76 -19.12
C ASN A 86 -9.44 -1.74 -18.56
N LEU A 87 -9.88 -0.60 -18.02
CA LEU A 87 -11.28 -0.42 -17.61
C LEU A 87 -12.19 -0.17 -18.82
N ASN A 88 -13.43 -0.64 -18.71
CA ASN A 88 -14.48 -0.28 -19.65
C ASN A 88 -14.62 1.26 -19.76
N PRO A 89 -15.07 1.80 -20.90
CA PRO A 89 -15.38 3.23 -21.02
C PRO A 89 -16.31 3.71 -19.91
N GLY A 90 -15.84 4.69 -19.12
CA GLY A 90 -16.58 5.22 -17.99
C GLY A 90 -16.27 4.54 -16.64
N GLY A 91 -15.42 3.51 -16.62
CA GLY A 91 -14.94 2.86 -15.40
C GLY A 91 -14.16 3.79 -14.46
N ARG A 92 -13.91 3.31 -13.24
CA ARG A 92 -13.24 4.08 -12.16
C ARG A 92 -12.27 3.22 -11.37
N ILE A 93 -11.22 3.84 -10.85
CA ILE A 93 -10.34 3.22 -9.86
C ILE A 93 -10.79 3.67 -8.47
N MET A 94 -11.13 2.72 -7.59
CA MET A 94 -11.47 2.98 -6.19
C MET A 94 -10.25 2.70 -5.32
N ILE A 95 -9.75 3.70 -4.59
CA ILE A 95 -8.56 3.58 -3.75
C ILE A 95 -9.00 3.67 -2.28
N PRO A 96 -9.32 2.52 -1.64
CA PRO A 96 -9.69 2.47 -0.24
C PRO A 96 -8.42 2.45 0.59
N ASP A 97 -7.90 3.64 0.91
CA ASP A 97 -6.67 3.78 1.66
C ASP A 97 -6.71 4.98 2.62
N ALA A 98 -5.91 4.96 3.68
CA ALA A 98 -5.70 6.17 4.50
C ALA A 98 -4.80 7.15 3.74
N HIS A 99 -5.29 8.37 3.55
CA HIS A 99 -4.56 9.41 2.85
C HIS A 99 -4.14 10.54 3.79
N ILE A 100 -2.95 11.06 3.53
CA ILE A 100 -2.55 12.35 4.07
C ILE A 100 -3.44 13.44 3.41
N ASN A 101 -3.80 14.47 4.17
CA ASN A 101 -4.58 15.58 3.63
C ASN A 101 -3.79 16.32 2.54
N ALA A 102 -4.47 17.13 1.73
CA ALA A 102 -3.84 17.82 0.61
C ALA A 102 -2.71 18.79 1.04
N ALA A 103 -2.81 19.35 2.25
CA ALA A 103 -1.81 20.24 2.84
C ALA A 103 -0.58 19.52 3.42
N LYS A 104 -0.58 18.17 3.40
CA LYS A 104 0.50 17.31 3.93
C LYS A 104 0.86 17.55 5.40
N ASN A 105 -0.10 17.97 6.21
CA ASN A 105 0.11 18.29 7.63
C ASN A 105 -0.78 17.45 8.58
N GLY A 106 -1.40 16.38 8.07
CA GLY A 106 -2.17 15.44 8.87
C GLY A 106 -3.07 14.54 8.02
N PRO A 107 -3.95 13.75 8.62
CA PRO A 107 -4.14 13.57 10.07
C PRO A 107 -2.92 12.92 10.73
N LEU A 108 -2.61 13.29 11.98
CA LEU A 108 -1.45 12.75 12.71
C LEU A 108 -1.38 11.21 12.72
N PRO A 109 -2.47 10.47 12.99
CA PRO A 109 -2.41 9.00 12.97
C PRO A 109 -2.03 8.41 11.60
N VAL A 110 -2.40 9.08 10.52
CA VAL A 110 -2.03 8.65 9.16
C VAL A 110 -0.56 8.96 8.88
N ALA A 111 -0.06 10.08 9.38
CA ALA A 111 1.35 10.45 9.28
C ALA A 111 2.25 9.50 10.10
N GLU A 112 1.87 9.17 11.34
CA GLU A 112 2.59 8.20 12.18
C GLU A 112 2.66 6.82 11.52
N TYR A 113 1.53 6.34 10.99
CA TYR A 113 1.51 5.09 10.26
C TYR A 113 2.32 5.17 8.95
N SER A 114 2.40 6.34 8.30
CA SER A 114 3.29 6.53 7.15
C SER A 114 4.76 6.36 7.50
N VAL A 115 5.19 6.74 8.70
CA VAL A 115 6.57 6.52 9.16
C VAL A 115 6.87 5.03 9.27
N LEU A 116 5.92 4.25 9.79
CA LEU A 116 6.05 2.80 9.81
C LEU A 116 6.17 2.21 8.40
N LEU A 117 5.36 2.68 7.44
CA LEU A 117 5.44 2.22 6.05
C LEU A 117 6.79 2.55 5.42
N MET A 118 7.27 3.79 5.55
CA MET A 118 8.58 4.19 5.01
C MET A 118 9.76 3.39 5.59
N PHE A 119 9.57 2.77 6.76
CA PHE A 119 10.55 1.83 7.33
C PHE A 119 10.40 0.40 6.78
N ALA A 120 9.17 -0.04 6.50
CA ALA A 120 8.85 -1.43 6.20
C ALA A 120 8.68 -1.73 4.70
N SER A 121 8.48 -0.71 3.87
CA SER A 121 8.21 -0.81 2.43
C SER A 121 8.92 0.31 1.65
N GLU A 122 8.74 0.33 0.33
CA GLU A 122 9.29 1.38 -0.54
C GLU A 122 8.38 2.62 -0.61
N GLY A 123 7.17 2.50 -0.08
CA GLY A 123 6.12 3.49 -0.18
C GLY A 123 5.90 4.33 1.07
N LYS A 124 4.77 5.03 1.04
CA LYS A 124 4.29 5.93 2.10
C LYS A 124 2.78 6.12 2.01
N ARG A 125 2.19 6.79 3.00
CA ARG A 125 0.84 7.33 2.84
C ARG A 125 0.84 8.49 1.84
N TYR A 126 0.25 8.24 0.68
CA TYR A 126 0.04 9.26 -0.34
C TYR A 126 -1.05 10.25 0.09
N SER A 127 -0.81 11.52 -0.19
CA SER A 127 -1.78 12.58 0.01
C SER A 127 -2.87 12.55 -1.04
N ILE A 128 -4.04 13.12 -0.70
CA ILE A 128 -5.16 13.26 -1.64
C ILE A 128 -4.72 13.93 -2.94
N SER A 129 -3.83 14.94 -2.88
CA SER A 129 -3.33 15.64 -4.07
C SER A 129 -2.42 14.77 -4.93
N GLU A 130 -1.63 13.88 -4.34
CA GLU A 130 -0.79 12.91 -5.08
C GLU A 130 -1.63 11.86 -5.83
N MET A 131 -2.82 11.53 -5.33
CA MET A 131 -3.68 10.49 -5.93
C MET A 131 -4.62 10.96 -7.04
N LYS A 132 -4.65 12.27 -7.34
CA LYS A 132 -5.49 12.85 -8.41
C LYS A 132 -4.90 12.68 -9.83
N TYR A 133 -4.05 11.69 -10.02
CA TYR A 133 -3.27 11.53 -11.25
C TYR A 133 -4.10 11.02 -12.44
N VAL A 134 -4.96 10.03 -12.21
CA VAL A 134 -5.99 9.56 -13.16
C VAL A 134 -7.37 9.75 -12.52
N PRO A 135 -8.50 9.52 -13.23
CA PRO A 135 -9.83 9.52 -12.61
C PRO A 135 -9.96 8.46 -11.50
N THR A 136 -9.60 8.84 -10.28
CA THR A 136 -9.63 8.00 -9.09
C THR A 136 -10.72 8.46 -8.13
N VAL A 137 -11.26 7.51 -7.38
CA VAL A 137 -12.08 7.73 -6.20
C VAL A 137 -11.25 7.32 -4.99
N ALA A 138 -10.42 8.24 -4.51
CA ALA A 138 -9.65 8.06 -3.28
C ALA A 138 -10.55 8.30 -2.06
N ASN A 139 -10.67 7.34 -1.16
CA ASN A 139 -11.66 7.40 -0.09
C ASN A 139 -11.13 6.97 1.30
N ARG A 140 -11.41 7.83 2.30
CA ARG A 140 -11.99 7.37 3.59
C ARG A 140 -13.35 8.02 3.89
N SER A 141 -13.60 9.22 3.35
CA SER A 141 -14.92 9.80 3.11
C SER A 141 -14.89 10.51 1.74
N ILE A 142 -15.90 10.31 0.91
CA ILE A 142 -15.84 10.38 -0.56
C ILE A 142 -15.37 11.75 -1.08
N ILE A 143 -14.42 11.79 -2.03
CA ILE A 143 -14.27 12.90 -2.98
C ILE A 143 -14.78 12.41 -4.33
N ILE A 144 -15.98 12.84 -4.71
CA ILE A 144 -16.49 12.71 -6.06
C ILE A 144 -15.97 13.92 -6.82
N GLY A 145 -14.96 13.72 -7.65
CA GLY A 145 -14.67 14.68 -8.72
C GLY A 145 -15.71 14.47 -9.80
N GLU A 146 -16.55 15.48 -10.05
CA GLU A 146 -17.35 15.51 -11.27
C GLU A 146 -16.43 15.68 -12.48
N LYS A 147 -16.82 15.02 -13.58
CA LYS A 147 -16.15 15.10 -14.88
C LYS A 147 -16.55 16.39 -15.58
#